data_AF-A0A7G2IVP3-F1
#
_entry.id   AF-A0A7G2IVP3-F1
#
_cell.length_a   1.000
_cell.length_b   1.000
_cell.length_c   1.000
_cell.angle_alpha   90.00
_cell.angle_beta   90.00
_cell.angle_gamma   90.00
#
_symmetry.space_group_name_H-M   'P 1'
#
loop_
_entity.id
_entity.type
_entity.pdbx_description
1 polymer ?
#
loop_
_entity_poly.entity_id
_entity_poly.type
_entity_poly.pdbx_seq_one_letter_code
_entity_poly.pdbx_strand_id
1 'polypeptide(L)'
;MPLSCMINSRNHSGGAGTGAVMGSKNLKAIAVEGTKGVNIADRKEMKRLNDYMMTELIGANNNHVVPSTPQAWAEYSSPNSRWTARKGLFWGAAEGGPIETGEIPPGNQNTVGFRTYKSVFDLGPAAEKYTVKMSGCHSCPIRCMSQLNVPRVKDFGVPSTGGNTCVANFVHTTIFPNGPKDFDDKDDGRVVGNLIGLNLFDDYGIWCNYGQLHRDFTYCYSKGVFKRVLPAEEYAEIRWDQLEAGDPNFIKDFYYRLVHRVGELSHLADGSYAIAERWDLGEEYWGYAKNKLWSPFGFPVHHANEASAQVGAITNCMFNRDCMAHTHINFIGSGLPLKLQREVAGELFGSQDAYDETKNYTPINAAKIKYAKWTLLKVCLHNAVTLCNWVWPMTVSPLKSRNYRGDLDLEAKFFQAVTGDETTQASLDLAAERIFTLHRAYTVKLMQTKDMRNEHDLICSWVFDKDPKIPVFTEGTDKMDREDMRQSLTMFYQEMGWDPELGCPTRETLNRLGLEDVAADLAAQDLLPA
;
A
#
# COMPACT_ATOMS: atom_id res chain seq x y z
N MET A 1 -21.77 -4.72 -3.56
CA MET A 1 -21.04 -5.56 -2.57
C MET A 1 -20.04 -4.70 -1.80
N PRO A 2 -19.79 -4.93 -0.50
CA PRO A 2 -18.86 -4.15 0.31
C PRO A 2 -17.44 -4.02 -0.27
N LEU A 3 -16.86 -5.11 -0.81
CA LEU A 3 -15.55 -5.06 -1.45
C LEU A 3 -15.57 -4.56 -2.91
N SER A 4 -16.47 -3.63 -3.26
CA SER A 4 -16.43 -2.96 -4.56
C SER A 4 -15.61 -1.66 -4.51
N CYS A 5 -14.99 -1.30 -5.63
CA CYS A 5 -14.23 -0.08 -5.81
C CYS A 5 -14.75 0.77 -6.96
N MET A 6 -14.36 2.05 -6.98
CA MET A 6 -14.44 2.88 -8.16
C MET A 6 -13.20 2.67 -9.02
N ILE A 7 -13.36 2.44 -10.32
CA ILE A 7 -12.26 2.32 -11.28
C ILE A 7 -12.19 3.58 -12.16
N ASN A 8 -10.98 4.12 -12.33
CA ASN A 8 -10.70 5.19 -13.28
C ASN A 8 -9.66 4.72 -14.32
N SER A 9 -9.91 5.09 -15.58
CA SER A 9 -9.13 4.79 -16.77
C SER A 9 -9.06 3.29 -17.06
N ARG A 10 -8.31 2.54 -16.25
CA ARG A 10 -8.20 1.08 -16.37
C ARG A 10 -7.66 0.39 -15.12
N ASN A 11 -6.95 1.10 -14.26
CA ASN A 11 -6.07 0.50 -13.25
C ASN A 11 -5.87 1.36 -11.98
N HIS A 12 -6.75 2.34 -11.75
CA HIS A 12 -6.77 3.13 -10.51
C HIS A 12 -8.03 2.78 -9.74
N SER A 13 -7.89 2.33 -8.50
CA SER A 13 -9.01 1.87 -7.68
C SER A 13 -9.19 2.70 -6.40
N GLY A 14 -10.41 3.20 -6.19
CA GLY A 14 -10.87 3.70 -4.89
C GLY A 14 -11.44 2.55 -4.08
N GLY A 15 -10.68 1.99 -3.14
CA GLY A 15 -11.12 0.86 -2.31
C GLY A 15 -12.19 1.20 -1.26
N ALA A 16 -12.29 0.38 -0.21
CA ALA A 16 -13.12 0.62 0.98
C ALA A 16 -14.62 0.83 0.71
N GLY A 17 -15.19 0.12 -0.28
CA GLY A 17 -16.63 0.12 -0.53
C GLY A 17 -17.17 1.38 -1.20
N THR A 18 -16.30 2.26 -1.72
CA THR A 18 -16.74 3.46 -2.45
C THR A 18 -17.58 3.09 -3.69
N GLY A 19 -17.30 1.97 -4.35
CA GLY A 19 -18.12 1.45 -5.45
C GLY A 19 -19.55 1.08 -4.99
N ALA A 20 -19.71 0.60 -3.75
CA ALA A 20 -21.01 0.22 -3.20
C ALA A 20 -21.84 1.47 -2.90
N VAL A 21 -21.20 2.52 -2.36
CA VAL A 21 -21.83 3.82 -2.11
C VAL A 21 -22.26 4.48 -3.43
N MET A 22 -21.44 4.38 -4.47
CA MET A 22 -21.76 4.90 -5.79
C MET A 22 -22.96 4.15 -6.41
N GLY A 23 -22.94 2.81 -6.34
CA GLY A 23 -24.04 1.96 -6.81
C GLY A 23 -25.35 2.15 -6.04
N SER A 24 -25.31 2.34 -4.71
CA SER A 24 -26.53 2.58 -3.91
C SER A 24 -27.23 3.89 -4.25
N LYS A 25 -26.53 4.82 -4.90
CA LYS A 25 -27.06 6.07 -5.43
C LYS A 25 -27.48 5.97 -6.90
N ASN A 26 -27.48 4.75 -7.48
CA ASN A 26 -27.74 4.50 -8.90
C ASN A 26 -26.84 5.32 -9.84
N LEU A 27 -25.62 5.65 -9.41
CA LEU A 27 -24.65 6.40 -10.20
C LEU A 27 -23.69 5.41 -10.88
N LYS A 28 -23.71 5.32 -12.21
CA LYS A 28 -22.83 4.38 -12.93
C LYS A 28 -21.44 4.94 -13.20
N ALA A 29 -21.35 6.22 -13.58
CA ALA A 29 -20.09 6.87 -13.96
C ALA A 29 -20.18 8.38 -13.76
N ILE A 30 -19.02 9.00 -13.59
CA ILE A 30 -18.83 10.45 -13.70
C ILE A 30 -17.82 10.65 -14.83
N ALA A 31 -18.25 11.28 -15.92
CA ALA A 31 -17.37 11.66 -17.03
C ALA A 31 -17.05 13.15 -16.93
N VAL A 32 -15.76 13.49 -17.02
CA VAL A 32 -15.27 14.86 -16.94
C VAL A 32 -14.37 15.12 -18.14
N GLU A 33 -14.65 16.20 -18.88
CA GLU A 33 -13.80 16.72 -19.94
C GLU A 33 -13.49 18.19 -19.63
N GLY A 34 -12.22 18.57 -19.73
CA GLY A 34 -11.77 19.94 -19.46
C GLY A 34 -10.59 20.31 -20.34
N THR A 35 -10.65 21.49 -20.96
CA THR A 35 -9.62 22.03 -21.87
C THR A 35 -8.95 23.29 -21.32
N LYS A 36 -9.32 23.72 -20.10
CA LYS A 36 -8.73 24.88 -19.43
C LYS A 36 -7.37 24.51 -18.85
N GLY A 37 -6.44 25.47 -18.83
CA GLY A 37 -5.18 25.34 -18.11
C GLY A 37 -5.37 25.49 -16.60
N VAL A 38 -4.50 24.85 -15.82
CA VAL A 38 -4.37 25.11 -14.38
C VAL A 38 -3.47 26.33 -14.18
N ASN A 39 -3.94 27.32 -13.42
CA ASN A 39 -3.15 28.49 -13.09
C ASN A 39 -2.08 28.12 -12.06
N ILE A 40 -0.85 28.57 -12.33
CA ILE A 40 0.33 28.34 -11.49
C ILE A 40 0.93 29.72 -11.20
N ALA A 41 1.10 30.05 -9.92
CA ALA A 41 1.58 31.36 -9.48
C ALA A 41 2.99 31.67 -10.00
N ASP A 42 3.94 30.75 -9.80
CA ASP A 42 5.30 30.85 -10.33
C ASP A 42 5.68 29.64 -11.18
N ARG A 43 5.43 29.75 -12.48
CA ARG A 43 5.74 28.71 -13.47
C ARG A 43 7.24 28.47 -13.63
N LYS A 44 8.08 29.49 -13.44
CA LYS A 44 9.53 29.35 -13.61
C LYS A 44 10.10 28.57 -12.44
N GLU A 45 9.66 28.89 -11.23
CA GLU A 45 10.06 28.15 -10.04
C GLU A 45 9.54 26.72 -10.06
N MET A 46 8.26 26.50 -10.42
CA MET A 46 7.74 25.14 -10.57
C MET A 46 8.58 24.30 -11.55
N LYS A 47 8.94 24.86 -12.71
CA LYS A 47 9.80 24.16 -13.67
C LYS A 47 11.19 23.88 -13.07
N ARG A 48 11.81 24.86 -12.40
CA ARG A 48 13.12 24.70 -11.77
C ARG A 48 13.11 23.59 -10.73
N LEU A 49 12.08 23.53 -9.89
CA LEU A 49 11.89 22.48 -8.88
C LEU A 49 11.66 21.11 -9.53
N ASN A 50 10.87 21.04 -10.60
CA ASN A 50 10.69 19.80 -11.35
C ASN A 50 12.01 19.32 -11.96
N ASP A 51 12.81 20.24 -12.54
CA ASP A 51 14.10 19.89 -13.10
C ASP A 51 15.03 19.33 -12.02
N TYR A 52 15.14 20.05 -10.91
CA TYR A 52 15.91 19.66 -9.73
C TYR A 52 15.50 18.29 -9.19
N MET A 53 14.21 18.06 -8.97
CA MET A 53 13.68 16.78 -8.51
C MET A 53 14.07 15.63 -9.46
N MET A 54 13.87 15.85 -10.77
CA MET A 54 14.10 14.84 -11.81
C MET A 54 15.57 14.47 -11.98
N THR A 55 16.47 15.43 -11.78
CA THR A 55 17.91 15.21 -11.96
C THR A 55 18.61 14.75 -10.69
N GLU A 56 18.16 15.19 -9.51
CA GLU A 56 18.92 15.02 -8.26
C GLU A 56 18.29 14.10 -7.22
N LEU A 57 16.97 13.99 -7.18
CA LEU A 57 16.28 13.37 -6.04
C LEU A 57 15.55 12.10 -6.41
N ILE A 58 14.85 12.11 -7.54
CA ILE A 58 13.90 11.04 -7.85
C ILE A 58 14.61 9.71 -8.11
N GLY A 59 14.20 8.67 -7.39
CA GLY A 59 14.63 7.30 -7.62
C GLY A 59 13.77 6.54 -8.63
N ALA A 60 13.52 5.28 -8.33
CA ALA A 60 12.50 4.42 -8.94
C ALA A 60 11.24 4.36 -8.06
N ASN A 61 10.30 3.50 -8.39
CA ASN A 61 9.09 3.27 -7.58
C ASN A 61 9.40 2.98 -6.10
N ASN A 62 8.58 3.47 -5.16
CA ASN A 62 8.85 3.46 -3.70
C ASN A 62 10.18 4.14 -3.33
N ASN A 63 10.55 5.18 -4.08
CA ASN A 63 11.79 5.94 -3.97
C ASN A 63 13.06 5.09 -3.75
N HIS A 64 13.18 3.94 -4.44
CA HIS A 64 14.41 3.18 -4.44
C HIS A 64 15.48 3.95 -5.20
N VAL A 65 16.63 4.22 -4.59
CA VAL A 65 17.66 5.11 -5.14
C VAL A 65 18.94 4.41 -5.59
N VAL A 66 18.97 3.08 -5.47
CA VAL A 66 20.08 2.24 -5.96
C VAL A 66 19.57 1.20 -6.96
N PRO A 67 20.36 0.77 -7.95
CA PRO A 67 19.95 -0.26 -8.90
C PRO A 67 19.78 -1.64 -8.24
N SER A 68 18.98 -2.50 -8.89
CA SER A 68 18.77 -3.88 -8.42
C SER A 68 19.92 -4.82 -8.70
N THR A 69 20.85 -4.41 -9.55
CA THR A 69 22.08 -5.12 -9.91
C THR A 69 23.26 -4.15 -9.83
N PRO A 70 24.49 -4.63 -9.61
CA PRO A 70 25.67 -3.77 -9.73
C PRO A 70 25.72 -3.07 -11.09
N GLN A 71 25.98 -1.76 -11.11
CA GLN A 71 26.13 -0.93 -12.32
C GLN A 71 27.32 0.01 -12.15
N ALA A 72 28.02 0.33 -13.24
CA ALA A 72 29.30 1.06 -13.17
C ALA A 72 29.20 2.46 -12.56
N TRP A 73 28.02 3.09 -12.63
CA TRP A 73 27.75 4.42 -12.09
C TRP A 73 27.34 4.43 -10.61
N ALA A 74 26.96 3.28 -10.04
CA ALA A 74 26.38 3.18 -8.70
C ALA A 74 27.37 2.59 -7.70
N GLU A 75 27.51 3.23 -6.54
CA GLU A 75 28.34 2.71 -5.44
C GLU A 75 27.69 1.52 -4.72
N TYR A 76 26.36 1.48 -4.69
CA TYR A 76 25.57 0.47 -4.01
C TYR A 76 24.55 -0.17 -4.98
N SER A 77 24.14 -1.40 -4.66
CA SER A 77 23.02 -2.08 -5.33
C SER A 77 22.30 -2.97 -4.33
N SER A 78 21.01 -3.24 -4.56
CA SER A 78 20.20 -4.10 -3.70
C SER A 78 19.26 -4.96 -4.55
N PRO A 79 19.32 -6.30 -4.47
CA PRO A 79 18.44 -7.19 -5.25
C PRO A 79 16.94 -6.92 -5.08
N ASN A 80 16.54 -6.34 -3.93
CA ASN A 80 15.15 -5.98 -3.64
C ASN A 80 14.74 -4.64 -4.26
N SER A 81 15.66 -3.93 -4.92
CA SER A 81 15.39 -2.63 -5.48
C SER A 81 14.42 -2.66 -6.66
N ARG A 82 13.50 -1.70 -6.67
CA ARG A 82 12.58 -1.47 -7.80
C ARG A 82 13.21 -0.70 -8.96
N TRP A 83 14.47 -0.27 -8.84
CA TRP A 83 15.27 0.24 -9.95
C TRP A 83 15.87 -0.95 -10.72
N THR A 84 15.03 -1.61 -11.51
CA THR A 84 15.34 -2.89 -12.15
C THR A 84 16.01 -2.77 -13.52
N ALA A 85 16.01 -1.57 -14.13
CA ALA A 85 16.67 -1.32 -15.42
C ALA A 85 18.11 -1.82 -15.43
N ARG A 86 18.46 -2.60 -16.45
CA ARG A 86 19.80 -3.16 -16.65
C ARG A 86 19.99 -3.59 -18.11
N LYS A 87 21.25 -3.77 -18.51
CA LYS A 87 21.58 -4.40 -19.79
C LYS A 87 21.01 -5.82 -19.86
N GLY A 88 20.55 -6.21 -21.04
CA GLY A 88 19.96 -7.52 -21.32
C GLY A 88 18.52 -7.71 -20.82
N LEU A 89 17.86 -6.64 -20.34
CA LEU A 89 16.45 -6.68 -19.93
C LEU A 89 15.61 -5.81 -20.87
N PHE A 90 14.58 -6.39 -21.50
CA PHE A 90 13.83 -5.75 -22.57
C PHE A 90 12.34 -5.59 -22.27
N TRP A 91 11.73 -4.52 -22.80
CA TRP A 91 10.29 -4.53 -23.07
C TRP A 91 10.09 -5.38 -24.34
N GLY A 92 9.90 -6.68 -24.16
CA GLY A 92 9.97 -7.65 -25.25
C GLY A 92 8.85 -7.54 -26.28
N ALA A 93 7.69 -7.02 -25.88
CA ALA A 93 6.54 -6.79 -26.77
C ALA A 93 6.36 -5.31 -27.16
N ALA A 94 7.39 -4.48 -27.03
CA ALA A 94 7.33 -3.08 -27.40
C ALA A 94 6.97 -2.89 -28.90
N GLU A 95 6.18 -1.86 -29.17
CA GLU A 95 5.82 -1.48 -30.54
C GLU A 95 7.07 -1.04 -31.30
N GLY A 96 7.30 -1.62 -32.48
CA GLY A 96 8.52 -1.39 -33.27
C GLY A 96 9.70 -2.31 -32.94
N GLY A 97 9.51 -3.27 -32.03
CA GLY A 97 10.51 -4.28 -31.64
C GLY A 97 10.97 -4.13 -30.19
N PRO A 98 11.68 -5.14 -29.64
CA PRO A 98 12.13 -5.11 -28.24
C PRO A 98 12.98 -3.88 -27.91
N ILE A 99 12.65 -3.21 -26.81
CA ILE A 99 13.41 -2.03 -26.31
C ILE A 99 14.20 -2.44 -25.07
N GLU A 100 15.52 -2.31 -25.11
CA GLU A 100 16.38 -2.57 -23.94
C GLU A 100 16.21 -1.47 -22.88
N THR A 101 16.09 -1.86 -21.61
CA THR A 101 15.98 -0.92 -20.50
C THR A 101 17.30 -0.26 -20.11
N GLY A 102 18.43 -0.97 -20.28
CA GLY A 102 19.78 -0.42 -20.16
C GLY A 102 20.19 0.02 -18.75
N GLU A 103 21.38 0.63 -18.65
CA GLU A 103 21.84 1.28 -17.41
C GLU A 103 21.39 2.75 -17.43
N ILE A 104 20.64 3.15 -16.41
CA ILE A 104 19.92 4.43 -16.40
C ILE A 104 20.35 5.25 -15.19
N PRO A 105 21.52 5.92 -15.18
CA PRO A 105 21.95 6.73 -14.04
C PRO A 105 21.00 7.91 -13.72
N PRO A 106 21.08 8.48 -12.51
CA PRO A 106 20.44 9.76 -12.20
C PRO A 106 20.96 10.90 -13.09
N GLY A 107 20.16 11.97 -13.21
CA GLY A 107 20.54 13.18 -13.95
C GLY A 107 19.94 13.33 -15.36
N ASN A 108 19.50 12.25 -16.02
CA ASN A 108 18.79 12.37 -17.30
C ASN A 108 17.27 12.24 -17.11
N GLN A 109 16.55 13.33 -17.38
CA GLN A 109 15.10 13.40 -17.20
C GLN A 109 14.33 12.50 -18.18
N ASN A 110 14.87 12.26 -19.38
CA ASN A 110 14.18 11.52 -20.43
C ASN A 110 14.18 10.01 -20.21
N THR A 111 14.98 9.52 -19.26
CA THR A 111 15.17 8.09 -19.04
C THR A 111 14.60 7.59 -17.71
N VAL A 112 14.06 8.48 -16.85
CA VAL A 112 13.53 8.11 -15.52
C VAL A 112 12.50 6.98 -15.60
N GLY A 113 11.62 7.00 -16.59
CA GLY A 113 10.57 5.99 -16.78
C GLY A 113 11.09 4.58 -17.11
N PHE A 114 12.36 4.43 -17.48
CA PHE A 114 12.97 3.11 -17.70
C PHE A 114 13.41 2.43 -16.41
N ARG A 115 13.69 3.21 -15.35
CA ARG A 115 14.28 2.70 -14.10
C ARG A 115 13.42 1.61 -13.45
N THR A 116 12.10 1.77 -13.50
CA THR A 116 11.16 0.83 -12.90
C THR A 116 10.62 -0.09 -13.98
N TYR A 117 10.90 -1.39 -13.89
CA TYR A 117 10.24 -2.41 -14.71
C TYR A 117 9.39 -3.31 -13.81
N LYS A 118 8.14 -2.89 -13.59
CA LYS A 118 7.26 -3.49 -12.59
C LYS A 118 6.72 -4.87 -12.96
N SER A 119 6.52 -5.15 -14.26
CA SER A 119 6.00 -6.45 -14.70
C SER A 119 6.94 -7.60 -14.34
N VAL A 120 8.23 -7.49 -14.64
CA VAL A 120 9.21 -8.53 -14.27
C VAL A 120 9.39 -8.61 -12.75
N PHE A 121 9.33 -7.49 -12.04
CA PHE A 121 9.39 -7.47 -10.58
C PHE A 121 8.20 -8.21 -9.93
N ASP A 122 6.98 -8.00 -10.44
CA ASP A 122 5.74 -8.55 -9.85
C ASP A 122 5.39 -9.94 -10.35
N LEU A 123 5.67 -10.24 -11.61
CA LEU A 123 5.21 -11.45 -12.31
C LEU A 123 6.36 -12.40 -12.65
N GLY A 124 7.60 -11.98 -12.42
CA GLY A 124 8.80 -12.77 -12.71
C GLY A 124 9.32 -12.63 -14.14
N PRO A 125 10.43 -13.32 -14.47
CA PRO A 125 11.11 -13.18 -15.76
C PRO A 125 10.23 -13.46 -16.98
N ALA A 126 9.28 -14.39 -16.87
CA ALA A 126 8.36 -14.74 -17.97
C ALA A 126 7.52 -13.55 -18.48
N ALA A 127 7.37 -12.49 -17.69
CA ALA A 127 6.65 -11.28 -18.10
C ALA A 127 7.41 -10.42 -19.12
N GLU A 128 8.72 -10.63 -19.28
CA GLU A 128 9.57 -9.80 -20.13
C GLU A 128 9.08 -9.78 -21.58
N LYS A 129 8.85 -10.97 -22.16
CA LYS A 129 8.39 -11.14 -23.55
C LYS A 129 7.00 -10.58 -23.82
N TYR A 130 6.19 -10.40 -22.77
CA TYR A 130 4.82 -9.90 -22.87
C TYR A 130 4.69 -8.40 -22.58
N THR A 131 5.76 -7.76 -22.11
CA THR A 131 5.70 -6.36 -21.72
C THR A 131 5.85 -5.45 -22.93
N VAL A 132 4.85 -4.61 -23.15
CA VAL A 132 4.86 -3.58 -24.19
C VAL A 132 5.66 -2.37 -23.74
N LYS A 133 5.35 -1.86 -22.54
CA LYS A 133 6.05 -0.73 -21.90
C LYS A 133 5.63 -0.59 -20.45
N MET A 134 6.30 0.32 -19.76
CA MET A 134 5.84 0.83 -18.48
C MET A 134 5.02 2.12 -18.69
N SER A 135 3.90 2.26 -17.96
CA SER A 135 3.01 3.41 -17.98
C SER A 135 2.88 4.01 -16.58
N GLY A 136 2.26 5.18 -16.43
CA GLY A 136 2.14 5.84 -15.12
C GLY A 136 0.96 6.78 -15.06
N CYS A 137 0.67 7.25 -13.84
CA CYS A 137 -0.37 8.25 -13.60
C CYS A 137 -0.08 9.52 -14.42
N HIS A 138 -1.05 10.41 -14.48
CA HIS A 138 -0.88 11.71 -15.12
C HIS A 138 0.39 12.40 -14.59
N SER A 139 1.24 12.87 -15.51
CA SER A 139 2.51 13.56 -15.23
C SER A 139 3.53 12.83 -14.36
N CYS A 140 3.32 11.53 -14.04
CA CYS A 140 4.25 10.77 -13.22
C CYS A 140 5.46 10.28 -14.05
N PRO A 141 6.70 10.62 -13.66
CA PRO A 141 7.91 10.19 -14.37
C PRO A 141 8.34 8.75 -14.05
N ILE A 142 7.92 8.20 -12.90
CA ILE A 142 8.30 6.84 -12.46
C ILE A 142 7.76 5.75 -13.38
N ARG A 143 6.56 5.97 -13.93
CA ARG A 143 5.85 5.01 -14.80
C ARG A 143 5.78 3.59 -14.18
N CYS A 144 5.17 3.45 -12.99
CA CYS A 144 5.16 2.17 -12.26
C CYS A 144 4.12 1.13 -12.69
N MET A 145 3.26 1.42 -13.67
CA MET A 145 2.19 0.53 -14.11
C MET A 145 2.65 -0.35 -15.28
N SER A 146 2.44 -1.65 -15.15
CA SER A 146 2.70 -2.61 -16.21
C SER A 146 1.77 -2.35 -17.40
N GLN A 147 2.24 -2.47 -18.64
CA GLN A 147 1.40 -2.63 -19.82
C GLN A 147 1.84 -3.88 -20.56
N LEU A 148 0.98 -4.90 -20.53
CA LEU A 148 1.24 -6.23 -21.08
C LEU A 148 0.37 -6.46 -22.31
N ASN A 149 0.87 -7.31 -23.21
CA ASN A 149 0.09 -7.95 -24.26
C ASN A 149 0.36 -9.46 -24.22
N VAL A 150 -0.61 -10.23 -23.75
CA VAL A 150 -0.53 -11.69 -23.60
C VAL A 150 -1.63 -12.31 -24.46
N PRO A 151 -1.37 -12.70 -25.71
CA PRO A 151 -2.41 -13.18 -26.63
C PRO A 151 -3.25 -14.34 -26.10
N ARG A 152 -2.61 -15.26 -25.34
CA ARG A 152 -3.21 -16.47 -24.76
C ARG A 152 -4.48 -16.21 -23.94
N VAL A 153 -4.60 -15.05 -23.28
CA VAL A 153 -5.78 -14.76 -22.44
C VAL A 153 -7.07 -14.59 -23.25
N LYS A 154 -6.99 -14.38 -24.57
CA LYS A 154 -8.18 -14.34 -25.44
C LYS A 154 -8.95 -15.66 -25.45
N ASP A 155 -8.24 -16.78 -25.28
CA ASP A 155 -8.85 -18.12 -25.16
C ASP A 155 -9.79 -18.21 -23.95
N PHE A 156 -9.63 -17.30 -22.99
CA PHE A 156 -10.44 -17.21 -21.77
C PHE A 156 -11.53 -16.12 -21.85
N GLY A 157 -11.62 -15.39 -22.97
CA GLY A 157 -12.67 -14.38 -23.21
C GLY A 157 -12.38 -12.98 -22.64
N VAL A 158 -11.11 -12.67 -22.34
CA VAL A 158 -10.70 -11.35 -21.84
C VAL A 158 -9.76 -10.64 -22.82
N PRO A 159 -9.61 -9.30 -22.74
CA PRO A 159 -8.68 -8.56 -23.60
C PRO A 159 -7.23 -9.06 -23.46
N SER A 160 -6.49 -9.14 -24.57
CA SER A 160 -5.06 -9.53 -24.54
C SER A 160 -4.16 -8.49 -23.89
N THR A 161 -4.64 -7.27 -23.73
CA THR A 161 -3.91 -6.20 -23.07
C THR A 161 -4.38 -6.02 -21.65
N GLY A 162 -3.53 -5.46 -20.81
CA GLY A 162 -3.89 -5.01 -19.47
C GLY A 162 -2.64 -4.70 -18.66
N GLY A 163 -2.84 -4.24 -17.44
CA GLY A 163 -1.74 -4.10 -16.52
C GLY A 163 -1.99 -3.06 -15.44
N ASN A 164 -1.44 -3.38 -14.28
CA ASN A 164 -1.60 -2.63 -13.06
C ASN A 164 -0.23 -2.50 -12.38
N THR A 165 -0.23 -2.03 -11.14
CA THR A 165 0.89 -2.08 -10.22
C THR A 165 0.40 -2.68 -8.90
N CYS A 166 1.29 -2.85 -7.92
CA CYS A 166 0.94 -3.39 -6.60
C CYS A 166 0.40 -4.84 -6.63
N VAL A 167 -0.24 -5.22 -5.53
CA VAL A 167 -0.87 -6.53 -5.28
C VAL A 167 -1.89 -6.89 -6.37
N ALA A 168 -2.65 -5.92 -6.87
CA ALA A 168 -3.60 -6.13 -7.97
C ALA A 168 -2.96 -6.70 -9.24
N ASN A 169 -1.65 -6.51 -9.45
CA ASN A 169 -0.97 -7.02 -10.63
C ASN A 169 -0.67 -8.54 -10.56
N PHE A 170 -0.62 -9.14 -9.38
CA PHE A 170 -0.12 -10.53 -9.21
C PHE A 170 -0.92 -11.43 -8.25
N VAL A 171 -1.96 -10.91 -7.59
CA VAL A 171 -2.65 -11.64 -6.53
C VAL A 171 -3.61 -12.72 -7.04
N HIS A 172 -4.08 -12.62 -8.28
CA HIS A 172 -5.17 -13.47 -8.79
C HIS A 172 -4.81 -14.96 -8.83
N THR A 173 -3.54 -15.29 -9.08
CA THR A 173 -3.08 -16.68 -9.10
C THR A 173 -2.69 -17.22 -7.72
N THR A 174 -2.71 -16.41 -6.65
CA THR A 174 -2.29 -16.86 -5.31
C THR A 174 -3.31 -17.76 -4.63
N ILE A 175 -4.50 -17.89 -5.21
CA ILE A 175 -5.53 -18.83 -4.73
C ILE A 175 -5.20 -20.29 -5.09
N PHE A 176 -4.36 -20.51 -6.10
CA PHE A 176 -4.01 -21.86 -6.55
C PHE A 176 -3.02 -22.51 -5.57
N PRO A 177 -3.38 -23.62 -4.90
CA PRO A 177 -2.52 -24.25 -3.89
C PRO A 177 -1.21 -24.78 -4.48
N ASN A 178 -1.24 -25.25 -5.74
CA ASN A 178 -0.10 -25.82 -6.45
C ASN A 178 0.52 -24.83 -7.47
N GLY A 179 0.11 -23.56 -7.43
CA GLY A 179 0.47 -22.55 -8.42
C GLY A 179 -0.37 -22.64 -9.70
N PRO A 180 -0.34 -21.59 -10.55
CA PRO A 180 -1.03 -21.58 -11.82
C PRO A 180 -0.36 -22.54 -12.81
N LYS A 181 -1.18 -23.18 -13.65
CA LYS A 181 -0.72 -24.03 -14.75
C LYS A 181 -0.02 -23.19 -15.83
N ASP A 182 1.13 -23.66 -16.30
CA ASP A 182 1.83 -23.10 -17.46
C ASP A 182 1.19 -23.48 -18.80
N PHE A 183 1.41 -22.64 -19.81
CA PHE A 183 0.81 -22.77 -21.14
C PHE A 183 1.85 -22.98 -22.23
N ASP A 184 2.61 -21.94 -22.53
CA ASP A 184 3.51 -21.89 -23.68
C ASP A 184 4.97 -22.03 -23.23
N ASP A 185 5.31 -21.39 -22.11
CA ASP A 185 6.63 -21.40 -21.51
C ASP A 185 6.58 -21.66 -20.01
N LYS A 186 7.71 -22.10 -19.46
CA LYS A 186 7.85 -22.26 -18.01
C LYS A 186 7.55 -20.94 -17.28
N ASP A 187 6.79 -21.04 -16.20
CA ASP A 187 6.35 -19.97 -15.30
C ASP A 187 5.42 -18.91 -15.96
N ASP A 188 4.99 -19.12 -17.21
CA ASP A 188 4.10 -18.17 -17.91
C ASP A 188 2.64 -18.23 -17.43
N GLY A 189 2.25 -19.31 -16.74
CA GLY A 189 0.95 -19.45 -16.11
C GLY A 189 0.66 -18.35 -15.11
N ARG A 190 1.70 -17.85 -14.43
CA ARG A 190 1.61 -16.68 -13.55
C ARG A 190 1.25 -15.41 -14.31
N VAL A 191 1.81 -15.19 -15.49
CA VAL A 191 1.51 -13.99 -16.30
C VAL A 191 0.11 -14.10 -16.90
N VAL A 192 -0.22 -15.24 -17.50
CA VAL A 192 -1.52 -15.51 -18.14
C VAL A 192 -2.65 -15.43 -17.11
N GLY A 193 -2.55 -16.18 -16.01
CA GLY A 193 -3.57 -16.23 -14.96
C GLY A 193 -3.79 -14.89 -14.26
N ASN A 194 -2.71 -14.13 -13.99
CA ASN A 194 -2.87 -12.81 -13.39
C ASN A 194 -3.47 -11.78 -14.34
N LEU A 195 -3.16 -11.84 -15.64
CA LEU A 195 -3.79 -10.93 -16.59
C LEU A 195 -5.28 -11.27 -16.81
N ILE A 196 -5.66 -12.55 -16.75
CA ILE A 196 -7.07 -12.97 -16.75
C ILE A 196 -7.79 -12.41 -15.53
N GLY A 197 -7.25 -12.67 -14.35
CA GLY A 197 -7.83 -12.18 -13.11
C GLY A 197 -7.93 -10.67 -13.10
N LEU A 198 -6.87 -9.95 -13.47
CA LEU A 198 -6.82 -8.50 -13.50
C LEU A 198 -7.91 -7.90 -14.40
N ASN A 199 -8.06 -8.38 -15.64
CA ASN A 199 -9.07 -7.83 -16.55
C ASN A 199 -10.49 -8.01 -16.00
N LEU A 200 -10.81 -9.18 -15.42
CA LEU A 200 -12.11 -9.41 -14.78
C LEU A 200 -12.29 -8.55 -13.53
N PHE A 201 -11.24 -8.42 -12.74
CA PHE A 201 -11.25 -7.69 -11.48
C PHE A 201 -11.53 -6.20 -11.67
N ASP A 202 -10.84 -5.59 -12.64
CA ASP A 202 -11.01 -4.19 -13.01
C ASP A 202 -12.36 -3.97 -13.73
N ASP A 203 -12.80 -4.88 -14.59
CA ASP A 203 -14.10 -4.77 -15.29
C ASP A 203 -15.28 -4.82 -14.32
N TYR A 204 -15.22 -5.72 -13.33
CA TYR A 204 -16.25 -5.84 -12.30
C TYR A 204 -16.14 -4.78 -11.18
N GLY A 205 -15.03 -4.05 -11.08
CA GLY A 205 -14.80 -3.08 -10.01
C GLY A 205 -14.72 -3.72 -8.62
N ILE A 206 -13.98 -4.82 -8.50
CA ILE A 206 -13.73 -5.49 -7.21
C ILE A 206 -12.48 -4.87 -6.55
N TRP A 207 -12.42 -4.85 -5.22
CA TRP A 207 -11.26 -4.44 -4.46
C TRP A 207 -10.63 -5.62 -3.74
N CYS A 208 -9.32 -5.84 -3.93
CA CYS A 208 -8.66 -7.02 -3.36
C CYS A 208 -8.34 -6.83 -1.88
N ASN A 209 -8.51 -5.60 -1.36
CA ASN A 209 -8.14 -5.21 0.00
C ASN A 209 -6.72 -5.68 0.34
N TYR A 210 -5.75 -5.21 -0.45
CA TYR A 210 -4.34 -5.63 -0.36
C TYR A 210 -4.13 -7.16 -0.34
N GLY A 211 -4.94 -7.86 -1.15
CA GLY A 211 -4.94 -9.31 -1.31
C GLY A 211 -5.65 -10.09 -0.19
N GLN A 212 -6.37 -9.41 0.72
CA GLN A 212 -7.10 -10.07 1.78
C GLN A 212 -8.21 -10.97 1.25
N LEU A 213 -8.93 -10.54 0.21
CA LEU A 213 -9.97 -11.37 -0.43
C LEU A 213 -9.44 -12.76 -0.84
N HIS A 214 -8.24 -12.80 -1.40
CA HIS A 214 -7.60 -14.04 -1.85
C HIS A 214 -7.08 -14.87 -0.67
N ARG A 215 -6.60 -14.23 0.39
CA ARG A 215 -6.19 -14.93 1.63
C ARG A 215 -7.39 -15.53 2.35
N ASP A 216 -8.50 -14.80 2.42
CA ASP A 216 -9.77 -15.28 2.99
C ASP A 216 -10.28 -16.51 2.23
N PHE A 217 -10.25 -16.46 0.90
CA PHE A 217 -10.53 -17.64 0.05
C PHE A 217 -9.59 -18.81 0.40
N THR A 218 -8.28 -18.58 0.41
CA THR A 218 -7.28 -19.63 0.69
C THR A 218 -7.44 -20.22 2.09
N TYR A 219 -7.75 -19.41 3.10
CA TYR A 219 -8.07 -19.88 4.45
C TYR A 219 -9.28 -20.79 4.42
N CYS A 220 -10.40 -20.32 3.86
CA CYS A 220 -11.65 -21.05 3.84
C CYS A 220 -11.54 -22.37 3.06
N TYR A 221 -10.76 -22.39 1.99
CA TYR A 221 -10.46 -23.60 1.24
C TYR A 221 -9.60 -24.57 2.05
N SER A 222 -8.42 -24.13 2.50
CA SER A 222 -7.42 -24.99 3.16
C SER A 222 -7.85 -25.51 4.53
N LYS A 223 -8.76 -24.81 5.21
CA LYS A 223 -9.32 -25.21 6.52
C LYS A 223 -10.64 -25.97 6.40
N GLY A 224 -11.11 -26.26 5.19
CA GLY A 224 -12.36 -26.99 4.95
C GLY A 224 -13.61 -26.21 5.33
N VAL A 225 -13.52 -24.88 5.48
CA VAL A 225 -14.67 -24.02 5.79
C VAL A 225 -15.71 -24.13 4.69
N PHE A 226 -15.31 -24.05 3.41
CA PHE A 226 -16.28 -24.16 2.31
C PHE A 226 -17.05 -25.49 2.32
N LYS A 227 -16.38 -26.60 2.68
CA LYS A 227 -17.05 -27.89 2.80
C LYS A 227 -18.06 -27.93 3.96
N ARG A 228 -17.86 -27.10 4.99
CA ARG A 228 -18.75 -26.95 6.14
C ARG A 228 -19.94 -26.03 5.85
N VAL A 229 -19.71 -24.90 5.17
CA VAL A 229 -20.68 -23.81 5.11
C VAL A 229 -21.43 -23.71 3.79
N LEU A 230 -20.87 -24.20 2.69
CA LEU A 230 -21.57 -24.18 1.40
C LEU A 230 -22.64 -25.28 1.37
N PRO A 231 -23.83 -25.00 0.81
CA PRO A 231 -24.79 -26.04 0.46
C PRO A 231 -24.14 -27.15 -0.36
N ALA A 232 -24.54 -28.41 -0.14
CA ALA A 232 -23.93 -29.56 -0.81
C ALA A 232 -24.00 -29.47 -2.34
N GLU A 233 -25.10 -28.93 -2.88
CA GLU A 233 -25.29 -28.71 -4.32
C GLU A 233 -24.30 -27.67 -4.86
N GLU A 234 -24.15 -26.53 -4.18
CA GLU A 234 -23.19 -25.48 -4.57
C GLU A 234 -21.75 -26.01 -4.48
N TYR A 235 -21.40 -26.71 -3.41
CA TYR A 235 -20.06 -27.28 -3.25
C TYR A 235 -19.73 -28.27 -4.36
N ALA A 236 -20.70 -29.08 -4.81
CA ALA A 236 -20.52 -30.04 -5.89
C ALA A 236 -20.44 -29.38 -7.29
N GLU A 237 -21.06 -28.21 -7.47
CA GLU A 237 -21.03 -27.44 -8.72
C GLU A 237 -19.67 -26.76 -8.94
N ILE A 238 -19.02 -26.30 -7.86
CA ILE A 238 -17.73 -25.62 -7.94
C ILE A 238 -16.65 -26.58 -8.45
N ARG A 239 -15.91 -26.14 -9.47
CA ARG A 239 -14.84 -26.91 -10.13
C ARG A 239 -13.54 -26.89 -9.33
N TRP A 240 -13.55 -27.51 -8.16
CA TRP A 240 -12.36 -27.64 -7.29
C TRP A 240 -11.19 -28.34 -8.00
N ASP A 241 -11.46 -29.21 -8.97
CA ASP A 241 -10.45 -29.83 -9.82
C ASP A 241 -9.66 -28.80 -10.65
N GLN A 242 -10.30 -27.73 -11.10
CA GLN A 242 -9.62 -26.62 -11.81
C GLN A 242 -8.75 -25.81 -10.85
N LEU A 243 -9.20 -25.57 -9.62
CA LEU A 243 -8.41 -24.90 -8.59
C LEU A 243 -7.12 -25.71 -8.31
N GLU A 244 -7.25 -27.00 -8.07
CA GLU A 244 -6.10 -27.88 -7.76
C GLU A 244 -5.13 -28.01 -8.94
N ALA A 245 -5.66 -28.03 -10.17
CA ALA A 245 -4.87 -28.08 -11.39
C ALA A 245 -4.24 -26.74 -11.79
N GLY A 246 -4.54 -25.65 -11.07
CA GLY A 246 -4.04 -24.30 -11.42
C GLY A 246 -4.66 -23.72 -12.70
N ASP A 247 -5.86 -24.17 -13.10
CA ASP A 247 -6.53 -23.74 -14.33
C ASP A 247 -7.18 -22.35 -14.15
N PRO A 248 -6.80 -21.33 -14.93
CA PRO A 248 -7.38 -19.99 -14.87
C PRO A 248 -8.89 -19.90 -15.13
N ASN A 249 -9.54 -20.95 -15.67
CA ASN A 249 -11.00 -20.99 -15.71
C ASN A 249 -11.64 -20.89 -14.32
N PHE A 250 -10.96 -21.37 -13.28
CA PHE A 250 -11.43 -21.22 -11.91
C PHE A 250 -11.52 -19.75 -11.49
N ILE A 251 -10.58 -18.89 -11.92
CA ILE A 251 -10.59 -17.45 -11.62
C ILE A 251 -11.86 -16.79 -12.19
N LYS A 252 -12.31 -17.23 -13.37
CA LYS A 252 -13.53 -16.72 -14.00
C LYS A 252 -14.77 -17.05 -13.18
N ASP A 253 -14.93 -18.32 -12.82
CA ASP A 253 -16.05 -18.78 -11.98
C ASP A 253 -16.03 -18.09 -10.62
N PHE A 254 -14.84 -18.03 -9.99
CA PHE A 254 -14.64 -17.35 -8.72
C PHE A 254 -15.15 -15.91 -8.74
N TYR A 255 -14.66 -15.07 -9.64
CA TYR A 255 -15.10 -13.67 -9.70
C TYR A 255 -16.54 -13.49 -10.15
N TYR A 256 -17.03 -14.34 -11.06
CA TYR A 256 -18.43 -14.33 -11.46
C TYR A 256 -19.34 -14.56 -10.25
N ARG A 257 -19.07 -15.58 -9.42
CA ARG A 257 -19.85 -15.87 -8.22
C ARG A 257 -19.87 -14.70 -7.24
N LEU A 258 -18.71 -14.10 -6.98
CA LEU A 258 -18.60 -12.95 -6.07
C LEU A 258 -19.47 -11.76 -6.51
N VAL A 259 -19.35 -11.36 -7.78
CA VAL A 259 -19.97 -10.14 -8.31
C VAL A 259 -21.46 -10.31 -8.54
N HIS A 260 -21.87 -11.47 -9.03
CA HIS A 260 -23.27 -11.78 -9.32
C HIS A 260 -24.04 -12.33 -8.12
N ARG A 261 -23.41 -12.40 -6.95
CA ARG A 261 -24.01 -12.93 -5.71
C ARG A 261 -24.55 -14.36 -5.88
N VAL A 262 -23.80 -15.20 -6.57
CA VAL A 262 -24.18 -16.60 -6.82
C VAL A 262 -23.73 -17.46 -5.65
N GLY A 263 -24.71 -18.02 -4.94
CA GLY A 263 -24.49 -18.95 -3.84
C GLY A 263 -23.86 -18.32 -2.60
N GLU A 264 -23.66 -19.16 -1.60
CA GLU A 264 -23.10 -18.83 -0.30
C GLU A 264 -21.63 -18.38 -0.41
N LEU A 265 -20.87 -18.90 -1.39
CA LEU A 265 -19.48 -18.51 -1.63
C LEU A 265 -19.34 -17.01 -1.93
N SER A 266 -20.37 -16.40 -2.53
CA SER A 266 -20.36 -14.98 -2.90
C SER A 266 -20.22 -14.03 -1.72
N HIS A 267 -20.46 -14.49 -0.49
CA HIS A 267 -20.28 -13.70 0.73
C HIS A 267 -18.80 -13.39 1.06
N LEU A 268 -17.83 -14.05 0.42
CA LEU A 268 -16.42 -13.59 0.45
C LEU A 268 -16.27 -12.11 0.07
N ALA A 269 -17.12 -11.61 -0.82
CA ALA A 269 -17.15 -10.21 -1.25
C ALA A 269 -17.65 -9.22 -0.18
N ASP A 270 -18.11 -9.70 0.97
CA ASP A 270 -18.57 -8.86 2.08
C ASP A 270 -17.44 -8.44 3.01
N GLY A 271 -16.28 -9.09 2.92
CA GLY A 271 -15.08 -8.76 3.67
C GLY A 271 -14.86 -9.62 4.92
N SER A 272 -13.63 -9.56 5.44
CA SER A 272 -13.10 -10.52 6.41
C SER A 272 -13.88 -10.58 7.72
N TYR A 273 -14.37 -9.45 8.21
CA TYR A 273 -15.20 -9.40 9.42
C TYR A 273 -16.56 -10.09 9.19
N ALA A 274 -17.25 -9.72 8.11
CA ALA A 274 -18.57 -10.25 7.79
C ALA A 274 -18.54 -11.77 7.58
N ILE A 275 -17.50 -12.31 6.92
CA ILE A 275 -17.38 -13.76 6.75
C ILE A 275 -17.00 -14.48 8.05
N ALA A 276 -16.23 -13.84 8.93
CA ALA A 276 -15.87 -14.42 10.22
C ALA A 276 -17.11 -14.66 11.08
N GLU A 277 -18.03 -13.68 11.11
CA GLU A 277 -19.32 -13.81 11.77
C GLU A 277 -20.23 -14.82 11.06
N ARG A 278 -20.39 -14.65 9.74
CA ARG A 278 -21.33 -15.45 8.94
C ARG A 278 -21.03 -16.95 8.98
N TRP A 279 -19.75 -17.31 8.99
CA TRP A 279 -19.32 -18.70 8.90
C TRP A 279 -18.80 -19.26 10.20
N ASP A 280 -18.90 -18.53 11.31
CA ASP A 280 -18.38 -18.94 12.62
C ASP A 280 -16.92 -19.43 12.52
N LEU A 281 -16.03 -18.52 12.08
CA LEU A 281 -14.62 -18.86 11.85
C LEU A 281 -13.80 -18.85 13.14
N GLY A 282 -14.29 -18.17 14.19
CA GLY A 282 -13.68 -18.14 15.52
C GLY A 282 -12.28 -17.53 15.58
N GLU A 283 -11.64 -17.66 16.74
CA GLU A 283 -10.31 -17.09 17.03
C GLU A 283 -9.19 -17.66 16.14
N GLU A 284 -9.33 -18.87 15.60
CA GLU A 284 -8.31 -19.45 14.71
C GLU A 284 -8.12 -18.58 13.47
N TYR A 285 -9.19 -18.03 12.91
CA TYR A 285 -9.13 -17.19 11.71
C TYR A 285 -8.36 -15.89 11.93
N TRP A 286 -8.62 -15.23 13.05
CA TRP A 286 -7.96 -13.99 13.46
C TRP A 286 -6.51 -14.24 13.91
N GLY A 287 -6.26 -15.37 14.58
CA GLY A 287 -4.94 -15.79 15.07
C GLY A 287 -4.06 -16.47 14.03
N TYR A 288 -4.54 -16.71 12.81
CA TYR A 288 -3.75 -17.37 11.78
C TYR A 288 -2.82 -16.40 11.05
N ALA A 289 -1.53 -16.42 11.40
CA ALA A 289 -0.52 -15.52 10.86
C ALA A 289 -0.44 -15.47 9.31
N LYS A 290 -0.79 -16.57 8.62
CA LYS A 290 -0.81 -16.61 7.15
C LYS A 290 -2.02 -15.88 6.55
N ASN A 291 -3.09 -15.66 7.31
CA ASN A 291 -4.24 -14.90 6.85
C ASN A 291 -3.97 -13.39 6.82
N LYS A 292 -2.95 -12.91 7.56
CA LYS A 292 -2.44 -11.53 7.51
C LYS A 292 -3.51 -10.46 7.80
N LEU A 293 -4.46 -10.75 8.69
CA LEU A 293 -5.37 -9.74 9.22
C LEU A 293 -4.65 -8.93 10.28
N TRP A 294 -4.63 -7.60 10.16
CA TRP A 294 -3.98 -6.76 11.16
C TRP A 294 -4.91 -6.49 12.34
N SER A 295 -6.16 -6.17 12.04
CA SER A 295 -7.15 -5.71 13.00
C SER A 295 -8.35 -6.66 13.05
N PRO A 296 -9.00 -6.81 14.22
CA PRO A 296 -10.28 -7.50 14.34
C PRO A 296 -11.41 -6.85 13.54
N PHE A 297 -11.21 -5.66 12.96
CA PHE A 297 -12.15 -5.05 12.00
C PHE A 297 -12.00 -5.56 10.55
N GLY A 298 -11.10 -6.51 10.30
CA GLY A 298 -11.05 -7.21 9.02
C GLY A 298 -10.21 -6.53 7.92
N PHE A 299 -9.35 -5.58 8.26
CA PHE A 299 -8.39 -5.02 7.30
C PHE A 299 -7.00 -5.67 7.39
N PRO A 300 -6.29 -5.79 6.25
CA PRO A 300 -5.07 -6.55 6.13
C PRO A 300 -3.86 -5.85 6.76
N VAL A 301 -2.80 -6.63 6.96
CA VAL A 301 -1.43 -6.11 7.04
C VAL A 301 -1.07 -5.37 5.76
N HIS A 302 -0.67 -4.11 5.88
CA HIS A 302 -0.06 -3.34 4.80
C HIS A 302 1.18 -2.61 5.32
N HIS A 303 2.37 -3.21 5.13
CA HIS A 303 3.65 -2.68 5.60
C HIS A 303 3.63 -2.39 7.11
N ALA A 304 3.26 -3.42 7.90
CA ALA A 304 3.05 -3.31 9.33
C ALA A 304 4.34 -3.63 10.12
N ASN A 305 4.27 -4.49 11.14
CA ASN A 305 5.41 -4.87 11.97
C ASN A 305 6.55 -5.54 11.17
N GLU A 306 6.26 -6.16 10.03
CA GLU A 306 7.28 -6.68 9.11
C GLU A 306 8.09 -5.57 8.43
N ALA A 307 7.62 -4.32 8.46
CA ALA A 307 8.23 -3.14 7.87
C ALA A 307 8.38 -2.02 8.92
N SER A 308 9.55 -1.97 9.57
CA SER A 308 9.86 -1.01 10.66
C SER A 308 9.15 -1.26 12.00
N ALA A 309 8.85 -2.50 12.34
CA ALA A 309 8.42 -2.90 13.69
C ALA A 309 7.28 -2.03 14.26
N GLN A 310 7.51 -1.33 15.37
CA GLN A 310 6.51 -0.50 16.06
C GLN A 310 5.98 0.63 15.15
N VAL A 311 6.81 1.17 14.26
CA VAL A 311 6.42 2.27 13.35
C VAL A 311 5.37 1.81 12.35
N GLY A 312 5.62 0.68 11.67
CA GLY A 312 4.67 0.08 10.75
C GLY A 312 3.42 -0.44 11.47
N ALA A 313 3.58 -0.97 12.68
CA ALA A 313 2.47 -1.41 13.53
C ALA A 313 1.52 -0.25 13.89
N ILE A 314 2.06 0.85 14.44
CA ILE A 314 1.28 2.06 14.75
C ILE A 314 0.56 2.57 13.49
N THR A 315 1.26 2.58 12.34
CA THR A 315 0.69 3.03 11.07
C THR A 315 -0.56 2.22 10.67
N ASN A 316 -0.56 0.91 10.93
CA ASN A 316 -1.69 0.04 10.62
C ASN A 316 -2.80 0.08 11.67
N CYS A 317 -2.57 0.61 12.88
CA CYS A 317 -3.60 0.73 13.92
C CYS A 317 -4.52 1.94 13.76
N MET A 318 -4.06 3.01 13.10
CA MET A 318 -4.72 4.33 13.24
C MET A 318 -5.85 4.61 12.25
N PHE A 319 -5.88 3.92 11.11
CA PHE A 319 -6.92 4.12 10.09
C PHE A 319 -8.00 3.04 10.19
N ASN A 320 -9.24 3.41 9.86
CA ASN A 320 -10.40 2.51 9.90
C ASN A 320 -10.49 1.59 8.65
N ARG A 321 -9.38 1.42 7.94
CA ARG A 321 -9.21 0.64 6.70
C ARG A 321 -7.73 0.38 6.50
N ASP A 322 -7.40 -0.38 5.46
CA ASP A 322 -6.03 -0.41 4.93
C ASP A 322 -5.43 1.01 4.83
N CYS A 323 -4.34 1.24 5.54
CA CYS A 323 -3.66 2.51 5.69
C CYS A 323 -3.11 3.06 4.35
N MET A 324 -2.76 2.18 3.40
CA MET A 324 -2.10 2.53 2.14
C MET A 324 -0.84 3.42 2.29
N ALA A 325 -0.21 3.42 3.47
CA ALA A 325 0.92 4.27 3.80
C ALA A 325 2.23 3.67 3.28
N HIS A 326 2.91 4.44 2.44
CA HIS A 326 4.19 4.10 1.83
C HIS A 326 5.32 5.06 2.24
N THR A 327 5.03 6.07 3.05
CA THR A 327 6.01 7.06 3.51
C THR A 327 7.25 6.40 4.14
N HIS A 328 7.05 5.47 5.08
CA HIS A 328 8.13 4.71 5.71
C HIS A 328 8.79 3.73 4.74
N ILE A 329 8.02 3.15 3.82
CA ILE A 329 8.55 2.28 2.76
C ILE A 329 9.48 3.01 1.80
N ASN A 330 9.20 4.26 1.46
CA ASN A 330 10.06 5.07 0.60
C ASN A 330 11.44 5.31 1.24
N PHE A 331 11.51 5.22 2.56
CA PHE A 331 12.76 5.36 3.31
C PHE A 331 13.47 4.02 3.47
N ILE A 332 12.84 3.02 4.09
CA ILE A 332 13.49 1.73 4.38
C ILE A 332 13.74 0.90 3.11
N GLY A 333 12.88 1.08 2.11
CA GLY A 333 13.00 0.49 0.78
C GLY A 333 14.03 1.21 -0.10
N SER A 334 14.68 2.29 0.33
CA SER A 334 15.63 3.04 -0.52
C SER A 334 16.74 2.18 -1.17
N GLY A 335 17.07 1.05 -0.55
CA GLY A 335 18.11 0.11 -0.98
C GLY A 335 19.53 0.54 -0.59
N LEU A 336 19.66 1.67 0.10
CA LEU A 336 20.92 2.12 0.69
C LEU A 336 21.36 1.18 1.82
N PRO A 337 22.67 1.07 2.08
CA PRO A 337 23.20 0.36 3.23
C PRO A 337 22.58 0.85 4.56
N LEU A 338 22.35 -0.09 5.49
CA LEU A 338 21.75 0.17 6.81
C LEU A 338 22.41 1.35 7.55
N LYS A 339 23.74 1.46 7.49
CA LYS A 339 24.48 2.56 8.10
C LYS A 339 24.01 3.93 7.60
N LEU A 340 23.88 4.11 6.29
CA LEU A 340 23.43 5.37 5.70
C LEU A 340 21.97 5.64 6.01
N GLN A 341 21.12 4.60 5.98
CA GLN A 341 19.72 4.73 6.40
C GLN A 341 19.63 5.21 7.86
N ARG A 342 20.42 4.62 8.78
CA ARG A 342 20.47 5.05 10.19
C ARG A 342 20.95 6.48 10.37
N GLU A 343 21.96 6.92 9.62
CA GLU A 343 22.40 8.32 9.65
C GLU A 343 21.27 9.28 9.25
N VAL A 344 20.58 9.00 8.14
CA VAL A 344 19.43 9.81 7.69
C VAL A 344 18.30 9.76 8.72
N ALA A 345 18.02 8.59 9.32
CA ALA A 345 17.03 8.48 10.40
C ALA A 345 17.41 9.35 11.61
N GLY A 346 18.70 9.43 11.95
CA GLY A 346 19.22 10.30 12.99
C GLY A 346 19.00 11.79 12.70
N GLU A 347 19.22 12.20 11.46
CA GLU A 347 18.98 13.58 11.00
C GLU A 347 17.48 13.93 11.04
N LEU A 348 16.60 13.02 10.62
CA LEU A 348 15.16 13.26 10.51
C LEU A 348 14.40 13.13 11.84
N PHE A 349 14.79 12.17 12.67
CA PHE A 349 14.01 11.76 13.85
C PHE A 349 14.77 11.96 15.17
N GLY A 350 16.01 12.44 15.10
CA GLY A 350 16.84 12.83 16.24
C GLY A 350 17.68 11.71 16.84
N SER A 351 17.58 10.47 16.35
CA SER A 351 18.50 9.37 16.71
C SER A 351 18.57 8.32 15.62
N GLN A 352 19.75 7.71 15.45
CA GLN A 352 19.94 6.56 14.56
C GLN A 352 19.12 5.35 14.99
N ASP A 353 18.76 5.28 16.27
CA ASP A 353 17.91 4.23 16.85
C ASP A 353 16.42 4.36 16.45
N ALA A 354 16.07 5.38 15.66
CA ALA A 354 14.75 5.46 15.02
C ALA A 354 14.55 4.35 13.98
N TYR A 355 15.62 3.76 13.47
CA TYR A 355 15.56 2.74 12.42
C TYR A 355 16.40 1.49 12.75
N ASP A 356 15.70 0.37 12.76
CA ASP A 356 16.26 -0.96 12.91
C ASP A 356 16.35 -1.68 11.55
N GLU A 357 17.29 -2.60 11.43
CA GLU A 357 17.30 -3.52 10.30
C GLU A 357 16.06 -4.41 10.33
N THR A 358 15.52 -4.74 9.15
CA THR A 358 14.33 -5.57 9.03
C THR A 358 14.55 -6.92 9.72
N LYS A 359 13.66 -7.27 10.66
CA LYS A 359 13.73 -8.45 11.53
C LYS A 359 14.90 -8.48 12.53
N ASN A 360 15.57 -7.35 12.76
CA ASN A 360 16.55 -7.19 13.85
C ASN A 360 16.16 -5.98 14.67
N TYR A 361 14.98 -6.10 15.31
CA TYR A 361 14.28 -4.99 15.93
C TYR A 361 14.67 -4.79 17.38
N THR A 362 14.61 -3.54 17.82
CA THR A 362 14.83 -3.13 19.21
C THR A 362 13.51 -2.67 19.85
N PRO A 363 13.45 -2.53 21.19
CA PRO A 363 12.31 -1.91 21.87
C PRO A 363 12.00 -0.49 21.37
N ILE A 364 10.82 0.00 21.73
CA ILE A 364 10.37 1.35 21.37
C ILE A 364 11.23 2.44 22.01
N ASN A 365 11.41 3.55 21.29
CA ASN A 365 12.08 4.76 21.78
C ASN A 365 11.42 6.02 21.19
N ALA A 366 11.77 7.19 21.74
CA ALA A 366 11.18 8.46 21.32
C ALA A 366 11.44 8.80 19.83
N ALA A 367 12.56 8.38 19.27
CA ALA A 367 12.89 8.65 17.86
C ALA A 367 12.02 7.81 16.91
N LYS A 368 11.73 6.55 17.26
CA LYS A 368 10.73 5.72 16.55
C LYS A 368 9.33 6.34 16.59
N ILE A 369 8.95 6.97 17.70
CA ILE A 369 7.65 7.64 17.82
C ILE A 369 7.55 8.87 16.91
N LYS A 370 8.62 9.69 16.82
CA LYS A 370 8.70 10.77 15.84
C LYS A 370 8.61 10.26 14.41
N TYR A 371 9.25 9.12 14.12
CA TYR A 371 9.17 8.46 12.82
C TYR A 371 7.75 7.97 12.49
N ALA A 372 7.04 7.36 13.45
CA ALA A 372 5.64 6.95 13.29
C ALA A 372 4.70 8.12 13.03
N LYS A 373 4.81 9.20 13.83
CA LYS A 373 4.07 10.44 13.60
C LYS A 373 4.33 11.01 12.22
N TRP A 374 5.60 11.18 11.84
CA TRP A 374 5.98 11.66 10.52
C TRP A 374 5.36 10.82 9.39
N THR A 375 5.39 9.49 9.51
CA THR A 375 4.81 8.56 8.53
C THR A 375 3.31 8.81 8.30
N LEU A 376 2.55 8.93 9.40
CA LEU A 376 1.10 9.16 9.40
C LEU A 376 0.72 10.56 8.92
N LEU A 377 1.47 11.58 9.32
CA LEU A 377 1.22 12.95 8.88
C LEU A 377 1.50 13.09 7.38
N LYS A 378 2.61 12.56 6.88
CA LYS A 378 2.95 12.66 5.45
C LYS A 378 1.94 11.97 4.55
N VAL A 379 1.37 10.82 4.93
CA VAL A 379 0.30 10.21 4.10
C VAL A 379 -0.96 11.10 4.07
N CYS A 380 -1.30 11.76 5.18
CA CYS A 380 -2.42 12.72 5.21
C CYS A 380 -2.14 13.95 4.34
N LEU A 381 -0.92 14.51 4.44
CA LEU A 381 -0.47 15.63 3.61
C LEU A 381 -0.56 15.28 2.13
N HIS A 382 0.07 14.18 1.71
CA HIS A 382 0.10 13.77 0.30
C HIS A 382 -1.31 13.53 -0.25
N ASN A 383 -2.22 12.97 0.54
CA ASN A 383 -3.62 12.80 0.13
C ASN A 383 -4.33 14.16 -0.05
N ALA A 384 -4.05 15.15 0.80
CA ALA A 384 -4.64 16.47 0.73
C ALA A 384 -4.11 17.31 -0.44
N VAL A 385 -2.79 17.25 -0.71
CA VAL A 385 -2.15 17.98 -1.81
C VAL A 385 -2.04 17.16 -3.10
N THR A 386 -2.63 15.96 -3.14
CA THR A 386 -2.68 15.04 -4.29
C THR A 386 -1.31 14.57 -4.82
N LEU A 387 -0.35 14.36 -3.92
CA LEU A 387 0.95 13.77 -4.23
C LEU A 387 0.96 12.24 -4.08
N CYS A 388 1.73 11.55 -4.92
CA CYS A 388 1.83 10.09 -4.87
C CYS A 388 2.71 9.64 -3.69
N ASN A 389 2.10 9.04 -2.67
CA ASN A 389 2.83 8.55 -1.49
C ASN A 389 3.75 7.34 -1.77
N TRP A 390 3.72 6.76 -2.97
CA TRP A 390 4.68 5.73 -3.40
C TRP A 390 6.02 6.31 -3.88
N VAL A 391 6.19 7.62 -3.85
CA VAL A 391 7.46 8.28 -4.24
C VAL A 391 7.79 9.36 -3.23
N TRP A 392 6.76 10.08 -2.78
CA TRP A 392 6.89 11.12 -1.79
C TRP A 392 6.77 10.57 -0.37
N PRO A 393 7.60 11.06 0.57
CA PRO A 393 8.44 12.25 0.46
C PRO A 393 9.86 11.89 0.00
N MET A 394 10.59 12.89 -0.53
CA MET A 394 11.95 12.72 -1.05
C MET A 394 12.98 12.69 0.09
N THR A 395 12.98 11.62 0.89
CA THR A 395 13.88 11.44 2.06
C THR A 395 15.33 11.20 1.66
N VAL A 396 15.55 10.52 0.54
CA VAL A 396 16.86 10.09 0.06
C VAL A 396 17.04 10.46 -1.41
N SER A 397 18.29 10.49 -1.85
CA SER A 397 18.71 10.78 -3.23
C SER A 397 19.59 9.66 -3.78
N PRO A 398 19.58 9.40 -5.11
CA PRO A 398 20.52 8.49 -5.77
C PRO A 398 21.95 9.04 -5.90
N LEU A 399 22.19 10.31 -5.55
CA LEU A 399 23.47 10.97 -5.80
C LEU A 399 24.44 10.86 -4.62
N LYS A 400 25.61 10.28 -4.88
CA LYS A 400 26.76 10.30 -3.96
C LYS A 400 27.19 11.71 -3.57
N SER A 401 27.10 12.67 -4.50
CA SER A 401 27.46 14.08 -4.24
C SER A 401 26.57 14.73 -3.17
N ARG A 402 25.37 14.19 -2.92
CA ARG A 402 24.46 14.60 -1.85
C ARG A 402 24.63 13.75 -0.59
N ASN A 403 25.64 12.89 -0.55
CA ASN A 403 25.74 11.81 0.42
C ASN A 403 24.42 11.03 0.55
N TYR A 404 23.69 10.87 -0.56
CA TYR A 404 22.37 10.23 -0.63
C TYR A 404 21.24 10.91 0.16
N ARG A 405 21.40 12.16 0.62
CA ARG A 405 20.34 12.93 1.31
C ARG A 405 19.34 13.54 0.32
N GLY A 406 18.06 13.42 0.65
CA GLY A 406 16.95 13.99 -0.10
C GLY A 406 16.74 15.50 0.13
N ASP A 407 15.50 15.96 -0.05
CA ASP A 407 15.04 17.33 0.23
C ASP A 407 13.56 17.29 0.63
N LEU A 408 13.27 17.42 1.92
CA LEU A 408 11.91 17.39 2.46
C LEU A 408 11.16 18.72 2.34
N ASP A 409 11.87 19.82 2.06
CA ASP A 409 11.23 21.12 1.83
C ASP A 409 10.54 21.18 0.46
N LEU A 410 10.81 20.20 -0.41
CA LEU A 410 10.34 20.20 -1.79
C LEU A 410 8.80 20.22 -1.89
N GLU A 411 8.09 19.60 -0.94
CA GLU A 411 6.63 19.67 -0.85
C GLU A 411 6.14 21.11 -0.64
N ALA A 412 6.75 21.84 0.30
CA ALA A 412 6.43 23.24 0.59
C ALA A 412 6.81 24.17 -0.57
N LYS A 413 7.99 23.96 -1.17
CA LYS A 413 8.47 24.71 -2.34
C LYS A 413 7.51 24.56 -3.53
N PHE A 414 7.05 23.34 -3.82
CA PHE A 414 6.06 23.13 -4.87
C PHE A 414 4.71 23.74 -4.54
N PHE A 415 4.23 23.59 -3.29
CA PHE A 415 2.98 24.20 -2.85
C PHE A 415 3.00 25.71 -3.10
N GLN A 416 4.02 26.41 -2.60
CA GLN A 416 4.16 27.86 -2.79
C GLN A 416 4.29 28.26 -4.26
N ALA A 417 5.08 27.54 -5.07
CA ALA A 417 5.22 27.84 -6.50
C ALA A 417 3.90 27.66 -7.27
N VAL A 418 3.06 26.70 -6.86
CA VAL A 418 1.77 26.43 -7.51
C VAL A 418 0.70 27.40 -7.06
N THR A 419 0.48 27.56 -5.74
CA THR A 419 -0.63 28.35 -5.20
C THR A 419 -0.31 29.83 -5.05
N GLY A 420 0.96 30.17 -4.83
CA GLY A 420 1.41 31.52 -4.48
C GLY A 420 1.34 31.82 -2.98
N ASP A 421 0.83 30.90 -2.17
CA ASP A 421 0.75 31.07 -0.72
C ASP A 421 2.09 30.76 -0.08
N GLU A 422 2.58 31.68 0.77
CA GLU A 422 3.77 31.44 1.57
C GLU A 422 3.51 30.28 2.53
N THR A 423 4.41 29.29 2.51
CA THR A 423 4.31 28.11 3.38
C THR A 423 5.70 27.58 3.72
N THR A 424 5.74 26.68 4.69
CA THR A 424 6.94 25.99 5.16
C THR A 424 6.63 24.52 5.34
N GLN A 425 7.66 23.69 5.51
CA GLN A 425 7.45 22.29 5.88
C GLN A 425 6.64 22.20 7.20
N ALA A 426 6.97 23.02 8.20
CA ALA A 426 6.30 23.01 9.50
C ALA A 426 4.80 23.37 9.41
N SER A 427 4.41 24.33 8.57
CA SER A 427 3.00 24.68 8.38
C SER A 427 2.22 23.59 7.65
N LEU A 428 2.82 22.91 6.68
CA LEU A 428 2.21 21.75 6.03
C LEU A 428 2.08 20.56 6.97
N ASP A 429 3.11 20.29 7.80
CA ASP A 429 3.08 19.22 8.79
C ASP A 429 2.00 19.51 9.88
N LEU A 430 1.81 20.77 10.28
CA LEU A 430 0.71 21.19 11.16
C LEU A 430 -0.67 21.00 10.51
N ALA A 431 -0.80 21.29 9.21
CA ALA A 431 -2.05 21.04 8.49
C ALA A 431 -2.36 19.55 8.37
N ALA A 432 -1.34 18.72 8.18
CA ALA A 432 -1.47 17.28 8.19
C ALA A 432 -1.88 16.74 9.57
N GLU A 433 -1.31 17.30 10.65
CA GLU A 433 -1.70 16.96 12.03
C GLU A 433 -3.16 17.29 12.31
N ARG A 434 -3.64 18.44 11.81
CA ARG A 434 -5.05 18.83 11.87
C ARG A 434 -5.95 17.83 11.15
N ILE A 435 -5.61 17.43 9.92
CA ILE A 435 -6.38 16.45 9.14
C ILE A 435 -6.43 15.10 9.86
N PHE A 436 -5.27 14.62 10.33
CA PHE A 436 -5.19 13.33 10.99
C PHE A 436 -5.96 13.30 12.32
N THR A 437 -5.84 14.37 13.12
CA THR A 437 -6.60 14.52 14.37
C THR A 437 -8.10 14.66 14.12
N LEU A 438 -8.52 15.33 13.04
CA LEU A 438 -9.92 15.39 12.62
C LEU A 438 -10.46 14.00 12.26
N HIS A 439 -9.70 13.20 11.51
CA HIS A 439 -10.08 11.80 11.25
C HIS A 439 -10.23 11.01 12.56
N ARG A 440 -9.31 11.19 13.50
CA ARG A 440 -9.39 10.52 14.81
C ARG A 440 -10.63 10.94 15.60
N ALA A 441 -10.93 12.24 15.66
CA ALA A 441 -12.13 12.77 16.30
C ALA A 441 -13.42 12.24 15.63
N TYR A 442 -13.41 12.11 14.30
CA TYR A 442 -14.51 11.51 13.57
C TYR A 442 -14.67 10.02 13.89
N THR A 443 -13.58 9.26 14.04
CA THR A 443 -13.65 7.86 14.49
C THR A 443 -14.22 7.74 15.91
N VAL A 444 -13.75 8.56 16.86
CA VAL A 444 -14.30 8.65 18.23
C VAL A 444 -15.82 8.88 18.17
N LYS A 445 -16.25 9.84 17.35
CA LYS A 445 -17.68 10.15 17.15
C LYS A 445 -18.44 8.98 16.55
N LEU A 446 -17.93 8.32 15.50
CA LEU A 446 -18.62 7.21 14.86
C LEU A 446 -18.72 5.97 15.73
N MET A 447 -17.68 5.69 16.53
CA MET A 447 -17.65 4.55 17.45
C MET A 447 -18.37 4.84 18.77
N GLN A 448 -18.70 6.11 19.06
CA GLN A 448 -19.35 6.53 20.30
C GLN A 448 -18.56 6.11 21.56
N THR A 449 -17.23 6.14 21.47
CA THR A 449 -16.33 5.84 22.59
C THR A 449 -15.11 6.75 22.54
N LYS A 450 -14.64 7.13 23.73
CA LYS A 450 -13.34 7.79 23.92
C LYS A 450 -12.21 6.81 24.19
N ASP A 451 -12.50 5.54 24.53
CA ASP A 451 -11.51 4.49 24.77
C ASP A 451 -11.04 3.85 23.45
N MET A 452 -10.33 4.65 22.67
CA MET A 452 -9.80 4.22 21.39
C MET A 452 -8.70 3.17 21.52
N ARG A 453 -7.98 3.15 22.65
CA ARG A 453 -6.94 2.14 22.92
C ARG A 453 -7.55 0.74 22.94
N ASN A 454 -8.64 0.54 23.68
CA ASN A 454 -9.18 -0.80 23.89
C ASN A 454 -10.31 -1.16 22.92
N GLU A 455 -10.86 -0.18 22.19
CA GLU A 455 -11.94 -0.43 21.23
C GLU A 455 -11.54 -0.29 19.78
N HIS A 456 -10.56 0.55 19.43
CA HIS A 456 -10.18 0.81 18.03
C HIS A 456 -8.77 0.33 17.66
N ASP A 457 -7.76 0.66 18.46
CA ASP A 457 -6.34 0.48 18.12
C ASP A 457 -5.84 -0.95 18.36
N LEU A 458 -6.71 -1.92 18.04
CA LEU A 458 -6.55 -3.34 18.31
C LEU A 458 -5.70 -4.03 17.24
N ILE A 459 -4.88 -4.99 17.71
CA ILE A 459 -3.97 -5.78 16.89
C ILE A 459 -4.29 -7.26 17.09
N CYS A 460 -4.43 -8.00 16.00
CA CYS A 460 -4.65 -9.45 16.05
C CYS A 460 -3.49 -10.18 16.77
N SER A 461 -3.84 -11.18 17.56
CA SER A 461 -2.93 -11.88 18.49
C SER A 461 -1.71 -12.53 17.82
N TRP A 462 -1.82 -12.96 16.56
CA TRP A 462 -0.74 -13.62 15.83
C TRP A 462 0.52 -12.77 15.68
N VAL A 463 0.40 -11.45 15.72
CA VAL A 463 1.54 -10.52 15.67
C VAL A 463 2.50 -10.75 16.86
N PHE A 464 1.93 -11.17 18.00
CA PHE A 464 2.63 -11.44 19.25
C PHE A 464 2.88 -12.94 19.48
N ASP A 465 1.97 -13.80 19.04
CA ASP A 465 1.96 -15.21 19.45
C ASP A 465 2.61 -16.16 18.43
N LYS A 466 2.90 -15.68 17.21
CA LYS A 466 3.63 -16.48 16.21
C LYS A 466 4.98 -16.93 16.75
N ASP A 467 5.41 -18.10 16.29
CA ASP A 467 6.69 -18.71 16.65
C ASP A 467 6.94 -18.66 18.17
N PRO A 468 6.14 -19.38 18.98
CA PRO A 468 6.11 -19.20 20.44
C PRO A 468 7.45 -19.51 21.11
N LYS A 469 8.32 -20.27 20.45
CA LYS A 469 9.66 -20.63 20.94
C LYS A 469 10.73 -19.57 20.66
N ILE A 470 10.42 -18.57 19.82
CA ILE A 470 11.34 -17.49 19.48
C ILE A 470 11.03 -16.29 20.40
N PRO A 471 11.98 -15.83 21.23
CA PRO A 471 11.82 -14.61 22.01
C PRO A 471 11.63 -13.38 21.11
N VAL A 472 10.87 -12.41 21.59
CA VAL A 472 10.77 -11.08 20.96
C VAL A 472 12.15 -10.44 20.83
N PHE A 473 12.34 -9.59 19.82
CA PHE A 473 13.62 -8.91 19.53
C PHE A 473 14.81 -9.84 19.23
N THR A 474 14.55 -11.13 18.95
CA THR A 474 15.57 -12.02 18.39
C THR A 474 15.80 -11.68 16.92
N GLU A 475 17.05 -11.61 16.47
CA GLU A 475 17.37 -11.41 15.06
C GLU A 475 16.73 -12.50 14.18
N GLY A 476 16.12 -12.10 13.07
CA GLY A 476 15.41 -12.96 12.13
C GLY A 476 13.89 -13.06 12.36
N THR A 477 13.35 -12.48 13.44
CA THR A 477 11.90 -12.43 13.68
C THR A 477 11.33 -11.02 13.60
N ASP A 478 10.07 -10.94 13.15
CA ASP A 478 9.20 -9.76 13.19
C ASP A 478 8.09 -9.93 14.24
N LYS A 479 8.28 -10.81 15.24
CA LYS A 479 7.38 -10.97 16.39
C LYS A 479 7.48 -9.76 17.30
N MET A 480 6.34 -9.18 17.65
CA MET A 480 6.28 -8.00 18.53
C MET A 480 6.06 -8.41 19.98
N ASP A 481 6.50 -7.55 20.90
CA ASP A 481 6.19 -7.66 22.32
C ASP A 481 4.90 -6.90 22.67
N ARG A 482 4.06 -7.48 23.51
CA ARG A 482 2.76 -6.89 23.88
C ARG A 482 2.92 -5.64 24.73
N GLU A 483 3.83 -5.66 25.69
CA GLU A 483 4.05 -4.55 26.60
C GLU A 483 4.78 -3.40 25.89
N ASP A 484 5.77 -3.73 25.05
CA ASP A 484 6.43 -2.75 24.19
C ASP A 484 5.45 -2.07 23.22
N MET A 485 4.48 -2.82 22.64
CA MET A 485 3.43 -2.20 21.82
C MET A 485 2.45 -1.35 22.63
N ARG A 486 2.10 -1.75 23.86
CA ARG A 486 1.29 -0.93 24.77
C ARG A 486 2.00 0.40 25.08
N GLN A 487 3.28 0.32 25.41
CA GLN A 487 4.14 1.49 25.62
C GLN A 487 4.25 2.34 24.36
N SER A 488 4.38 1.71 23.19
CA SER A 488 4.45 2.40 21.90
C SER A 488 3.21 3.25 21.62
N LEU A 489 2.02 2.70 21.87
CA LEU A 489 0.76 3.44 21.74
C LEU A 489 0.68 4.60 22.75
N THR A 490 1.04 4.39 24.01
CA THR A 490 1.08 5.47 25.01
C THR A 490 2.00 6.61 24.59
N MET A 491 3.23 6.29 24.18
CA MET A 491 4.19 7.31 23.73
C MET A 491 3.70 8.02 22.46
N PHE A 492 3.05 7.30 21.55
CA PHE A 492 2.48 7.88 20.33
C PHE A 492 1.33 8.85 20.64
N TYR A 493 0.40 8.48 21.53
CA TYR A 493 -0.69 9.38 21.93
C TYR A 493 -0.15 10.65 22.59
N GLN A 494 0.84 10.53 23.47
CA GLN A 494 1.52 11.68 24.08
C GLN A 494 2.14 12.58 23.02
N GLU A 495 2.86 12.01 22.05
CA GLU A 495 3.48 12.78 20.96
C GLU A 495 2.43 13.47 20.05
N MET A 496 1.23 12.92 19.93
CA MET A 496 0.10 13.54 19.24
C MET A 496 -0.68 14.56 20.09
N GLY A 497 -0.35 14.69 21.38
CA GLY A 497 -1.12 15.50 22.34
C GLY A 497 -2.51 14.93 22.64
N TRP A 498 -2.69 13.62 22.47
CA TRP A 498 -3.92 12.89 22.78
C TRP A 498 -3.87 12.35 24.21
N ASP A 499 -5.00 11.85 24.70
CA ASP A 499 -5.07 11.23 26.01
C ASP A 499 -4.17 9.97 26.06
N PRO A 500 -3.22 9.88 27.00
CA PRO A 500 -2.26 8.79 27.03
C PRO A 500 -2.89 7.44 27.39
N GLU A 501 -4.06 7.39 28.04
CA GLU A 501 -4.73 6.17 28.51
C GLU A 501 -5.94 5.77 27.65
N LEU A 502 -6.53 6.72 26.93
CA LEU A 502 -7.69 6.49 26.07
C LEU A 502 -7.37 6.59 24.58
N GLY A 503 -6.34 7.34 24.18
CA GLY A 503 -5.94 7.51 22.78
C GLY A 503 -6.87 8.41 21.95
N CYS A 504 -7.84 9.09 22.57
CA CYS A 504 -8.68 10.10 21.92
C CYS A 504 -8.04 11.50 22.00
N PRO A 505 -8.36 12.42 21.05
CA PRO A 505 -7.84 13.79 21.09
C PRO A 505 -8.32 14.56 22.31
N THR A 506 -7.44 15.36 22.92
CA THR A 506 -7.81 16.24 24.04
C THR A 506 -8.42 17.55 23.53
N ARG A 507 -9.16 18.26 24.39
CA ARG A 507 -9.67 19.62 24.09
C ARG A 507 -8.53 20.57 23.73
N GLU A 508 -7.43 20.53 24.49
CA GLU A 508 -6.26 21.38 24.26
C GLU A 508 -5.70 21.17 22.85
N THR A 509 -5.51 19.92 22.45
CA THR A 509 -4.98 19.59 21.11
C THR A 509 -5.94 20.00 20.00
N LEU A 510 -7.24 19.77 20.15
CA LEU A 510 -8.23 20.21 19.17
C LEU A 510 -8.22 21.74 19.01
N ASN A 511 -8.18 22.48 20.11
CA ASN A 511 -8.10 23.95 20.07
C ASN A 511 -6.77 24.43 19.45
N ARG A 512 -5.64 23.83 19.81
CA ARG A 512 -4.32 24.14 19.21
C ARG A 512 -4.33 23.96 17.69
N LEU A 513 -5.10 22.99 17.21
CA LEU A 513 -5.24 22.70 15.79
C LEU A 513 -6.35 23.51 15.11
N GLY A 514 -7.06 24.40 15.81
CA GLY A 514 -8.16 25.19 15.24
C GLY A 514 -9.40 24.35 14.90
N LEU A 515 -9.71 23.37 15.78
CA LEU A 515 -10.85 22.46 15.70
C LEU A 515 -11.77 22.66 16.92
N GLU A 516 -12.00 23.90 17.34
CA GLU A 516 -12.80 24.24 18.53
C GLU A 516 -14.27 23.79 18.41
N ASP A 517 -14.82 23.82 17.19
CA ASP A 517 -16.17 23.33 16.88
C ASP A 517 -16.27 21.81 17.06
N VAL A 518 -15.25 21.06 16.63
CA VAL A 518 -15.13 19.62 16.87
C VAL A 518 -15.00 19.33 18.36
N ALA A 519 -14.21 20.11 19.09
CA ALA A 519 -14.09 19.96 20.54
C ALA A 519 -15.43 20.23 21.26
N ALA A 520 -16.20 21.22 20.81
CA ALA A 520 -17.53 21.50 21.36
C ALA A 520 -18.52 20.35 21.07
N ASP A 521 -18.52 19.83 19.84
CA ASP A 521 -19.40 18.73 19.41
C ASP A 521 -19.11 17.42 20.16
N LEU A 522 -17.84 17.04 20.33
CA LEU A 522 -17.46 15.86 21.12
C LEU A 522 -17.83 16.03 22.60
N ALA A 523 -17.62 17.23 23.17
CA ALA A 523 -17.98 17.52 24.55
C ALA A 523 -19.48 17.39 24.82
N ALA A 524 -20.31 17.87 23.89
CA ALA A 524 -21.76 17.77 23.98
C ALA A 524 -22.27 16.32 24.01
N GLN A 525 -21.43 15.38 23.58
CA GLN A 525 -21.70 13.93 23.55
C GLN A 525 -20.91 13.14 24.61
N ASP A 526 -20.20 13.80 25.54
CA ASP A 526 -19.30 13.16 26.53
C ASP A 526 -18.15 12.32 25.91
N LEU A 527 -17.74 12.69 24.69
CA LEU A 527 -16.69 12.01 23.92
C LEU A 527 -15.32 12.71 24.00
N LEU A 528 -15.12 13.58 24.99
CA LEU A 528 -13.80 14.11 25.32
C LEU A 528 -13.24 13.45 26.59
N PRO A 529 -11.91 13.29 26.68
CA PRO A 529 -11.27 12.98 27.95
C PRO A 529 -11.48 14.14 28.94
N ALA A 530 -11.44 13.79 30.23
CA ALA A 530 -11.76 14.69 31.34
C ALA A 530 -10.81 15.89 31.45
#